data_AF-A0A959TU32-F1
#
_entry.id   AF-A0A959TU32-F1
#
_cell.length_a   1.000
_cell.length_b   1.000
_cell.length_c   1.000
_cell.angle_alpha   90.00
_cell.angle_beta   90.00
_cell.angle_gamma   90.00
#
_symmetry.space_group_name_H-M   'P 1'
#
loop_
_entity.id
_entity.type
_entity.pdbx_description
1 polymer ?
#
loop_
_entity_poly.entity_id
_entity_poly.type
_entity_poly.pdbx_seq_one_letter_code
_entity_poly.pdbx_strand_id
1 'polypeptide(L)'
;MNGPKTLVLLFFLSAFACTDVGKSDRTDQWTENQEIHFYNDCKEKMIANGEATEDAHAFCACCLLKLKDLFTDGEEAMQKLTDVQIASVEADCSR
;
A
#
# COMPACT_ATOMS: atom_id res chain seq x y z
N MET A 1 15.55 34.28 57.77
CA MET A 1 14.11 34.24 57.40
C MET A 1 13.83 35.43 56.50
N ASN A 2 13.51 35.19 55.23
CA ASN A 2 12.84 36.09 54.28
C ASN A 2 12.73 35.32 52.95
N GLY A 3 11.61 34.60 52.74
CA GLY A 3 11.16 34.18 51.42
C GLY A 3 10.01 35.09 50.96
N PRO A 4 9.31 34.76 49.86
CA PRO A 4 9.76 34.18 48.60
C PRO A 4 9.65 35.22 47.47
N LYS A 5 10.46 35.09 46.41
CA LYS A 5 10.26 35.85 45.18
C LYS A 5 9.26 35.10 44.30
N THR A 6 7.98 35.42 44.43
CA THR A 6 6.94 35.00 43.49
C THR A 6 6.54 36.22 42.65
N LEU A 7 6.98 36.27 41.40
CA LEU A 7 6.27 37.02 40.38
C LEU A 7 6.00 36.10 39.19
N VAL A 8 4.72 35.81 39.05
CA VAL A 8 4.06 35.03 38.01
C VAL A 8 4.25 35.72 36.66
N LEU A 9 4.72 35.00 35.64
CA LEU A 9 4.35 35.26 34.26
C LEU A 9 4.19 33.92 33.51
N LEU A 10 2.95 33.44 33.53
CA LEU A 10 2.39 32.47 32.61
C LEU A 10 2.38 33.07 31.21
N PHE A 11 3.10 32.47 30.26
CA PHE A 11 2.89 32.69 28.83
C PHE A 11 2.94 31.35 28.10
N PHE A 12 1.73 30.90 27.74
CA PHE A 12 1.35 30.00 26.64
C PHE A 12 2.01 28.62 26.57
N LEU A 13 1.34 27.55 27.02
CA LEU A 13 0.30 26.84 26.26
C LEU A 13 0.61 26.76 24.76
N SER A 14 1.44 25.79 24.38
CA SER A 14 1.12 24.87 23.29
C SER A 14 2.18 23.78 23.27
N ALA A 15 1.80 22.63 23.82
CA ALA A 15 2.47 21.39 23.49
C ALA A 15 2.29 21.17 21.98
N PHE A 16 3.28 21.53 21.17
CA PHE A 16 3.45 20.94 19.85
C PHE A 16 4.03 19.54 20.03
N ALA A 17 3.25 18.67 20.70
CA ALA A 17 3.30 17.28 20.37
C ALA A 17 2.64 17.18 18.99
N CYS A 18 3.43 17.30 17.91
CA CYS A 18 3.04 16.74 16.62
C CYS A 18 3.06 15.20 16.77
N THR A 19 2.20 14.66 17.62
CA THR A 19 1.77 13.28 17.49
C THR A 19 0.65 13.30 16.47
N ASP A 20 1.04 13.35 15.20
CA ASP A 20 0.29 12.69 14.14
C ASP A 20 0.30 11.19 14.48
N VAL A 21 -0.49 10.81 15.49
CA VAL A 21 -1.16 9.52 15.46
C VAL A 21 -2.28 9.72 14.47
N GLY A 22 -1.89 9.74 13.19
CA GLY A 22 -2.79 9.39 12.12
C GLY A 22 -3.36 8.04 12.52
N LYS A 23 -4.64 8.06 12.91
CA LYS A 23 -5.45 6.85 13.02
C LYS A 23 -5.16 6.04 11.76
N SER A 24 -4.41 4.96 11.91
CA SER A 24 -4.46 3.86 10.97
C SER A 24 -5.85 3.25 11.18
N ASP A 25 -6.85 3.90 10.58
CA ASP A 25 -8.04 3.20 10.12
C ASP A 25 -7.50 2.22 9.08
N ARG A 26 -7.15 1.03 9.56
CA ARG A 26 -6.89 -0.12 8.73
C ARG A 26 -8.18 -0.45 7.99
N THR A 27 -8.42 0.27 6.91
CA THR A 27 -9.03 -0.36 5.74
C THR A 27 -7.94 -1.25 5.19
N ASP A 28 -7.99 -2.52 5.56
CA ASP A 28 -7.19 -3.63 5.00
C ASP A 28 -7.56 -3.79 3.51
N GLN A 29 -7.29 -2.77 2.70
CA GLN A 29 -7.62 -2.66 1.28
C GLN A 29 -6.39 -2.18 0.53
N TRP A 30 -6.25 -2.67 -0.69
CA TRP A 30 -5.23 -2.22 -1.64
C TRP A 30 -5.26 -0.69 -1.77
N THR A 31 -4.11 -0.08 -1.53
CA THR A 31 -3.92 1.35 -1.81
C THR A 31 -3.68 1.57 -3.29
N GLU A 32 -4.07 2.74 -3.80
CA GLU A 32 -3.83 3.11 -5.20
C GLU A 32 -2.34 2.95 -5.59
N ASN A 33 -1.42 3.29 -4.70
CA ASN A 33 0.01 3.11 -4.94
C ASN A 33 0.41 1.64 -5.09
N GLN A 34 -0.16 0.73 -4.30
CA GLN A 34 0.12 -0.71 -4.40
C GLN A 34 -0.44 -1.28 -5.71
N GLU A 35 -1.64 -0.85 -6.09
CA GLU A 35 -2.26 -1.24 -7.36
C GLU A 35 -1.40 -0.80 -8.55
N ILE A 36 -0.99 0.47 -8.57
CA ILE A 36 -0.14 1.04 -9.62
C ILE A 36 1.22 0.33 -9.67
N HIS A 37 1.83 0.07 -8.50
CA HIS A 37 3.12 -0.60 -8.42
C HIS A 37 3.04 -2.02 -8.99
N PHE A 38 2.08 -2.83 -8.54
CA PHE A 38 1.89 -4.18 -9.07
C PHE A 38 1.61 -4.17 -10.58
N TYR A 39 0.71 -3.29 -11.03
CA TYR A 39 0.31 -3.22 -12.43
C TYR A 39 1.48 -2.85 -13.34
N ASN A 40 2.29 -1.87 -12.95
CA ASN A 40 3.46 -1.46 -13.74
C ASN A 40 4.54 -2.54 -13.75
N ASP A 41 4.87 -3.13 -12.59
CA ASP A 41 5.86 -4.20 -12.51
C ASP A 41 5.46 -5.42 -13.37
N CYS A 42 4.19 -5.80 -13.32
CA CYS A 42 3.65 -6.89 -14.14
C CYS A 42 3.79 -6.56 -15.63
N LYS A 43 3.39 -5.35 -16.04
CA LYS A 43 3.42 -4.93 -17.44
C LYS A 43 4.85 -4.88 -17.96
N GLU A 44 5.77 -4.32 -17.19
CA GLU A 44 7.18 -4.24 -17.56
C GLU A 44 7.79 -5.63 -17.75
N LYS A 45 7.46 -6.60 -16.88
CA LYS A 45 7.89 -7.99 -17.03
C LYS A 45 7.31 -8.65 -18.29
N MET A 46 6.02 -8.48 -18.55
CA MET A 46 5.36 -9.03 -19.74
C MET A 46 5.99 -8.50 -21.03
N ILE A 47 6.17 -7.17 -21.12
CA ILE A 47 6.79 -6.54 -22.28
C ILE A 47 8.26 -6.98 -22.42
N ALA A 48 8.99 -7.09 -21.31
CA ALA A 48 10.36 -7.61 -21.33
C ALA A 48 10.45 -9.08 -21.80
N ASN A 49 9.38 -9.86 -21.59
CA ASN A 49 9.24 -11.23 -22.07
C ASN A 49 8.76 -11.32 -23.54
N GLY A 50 8.51 -10.19 -24.20
CA GLY A 50 8.14 -10.13 -25.61
C GLY A 50 6.64 -10.03 -25.90
N GLU A 51 5.81 -9.83 -24.88
CA GLU A 51 4.36 -9.68 -25.04
C GLU A 51 4.00 -8.30 -25.60
N ALA A 52 2.91 -8.24 -26.36
CA ALA A 52 2.40 -6.98 -26.86
C ALA A 52 1.90 -6.10 -25.69
N THR A 53 2.07 -4.78 -25.79
CA THR A 53 1.66 -3.85 -24.74
C THR A 53 0.19 -3.99 -24.37
N GLU A 54 -0.69 -4.22 -25.36
CA GLU A 54 -2.13 -4.38 -25.14
C GLU A 54 -2.44 -5.68 -24.36
N ASP A 55 -1.77 -6.78 -24.71
CA ASP A 55 -1.92 -8.07 -24.02
C ASP A 55 -1.36 -7.99 -22.59
N ALA A 56 -0.21 -7.33 -22.41
CA ALA A 56 0.36 -7.05 -21.09
C ALA A 56 -0.58 -6.21 -20.21
N HIS A 57 -1.26 -5.21 -20.77
CA HIS A 57 -2.24 -4.41 -20.05
C HIS A 57 -3.43 -5.25 -19.59
N ALA A 58 -4.04 -6.02 -20.50
CA ALA A 58 -5.19 -6.85 -20.22
C ALA A 58 -4.87 -7.92 -19.16
N PHE A 59 -3.72 -8.58 -19.32
CA PHE A 59 -3.24 -9.59 -18.39
C PHE A 59 -3.01 -9.01 -16.98
N CYS A 60 -2.26 -7.91 -16.87
CA CYS A 60 -1.92 -7.35 -15.57
C CYS A 60 -3.13 -6.74 -14.85
N ALA A 61 -4.10 -6.19 -15.59
CA ALA A 61 -5.37 -5.75 -15.03
C ALA A 61 -6.18 -6.94 -14.47
N CYS A 62 -6.22 -8.06 -15.20
CA CYS A 62 -6.86 -9.28 -14.73
C CYS A 62 -6.18 -9.83 -13.46
N CYS A 63 -4.85 -9.92 -13.46
CA CYS A 63 -4.09 -10.41 -12.31
C CYS A 63 -4.33 -9.55 -11.07
N LEU A 64 -4.33 -8.22 -11.22
CA LEU A 64 -4.59 -7.29 -10.12
C LEU A 64 -5.99 -7.50 -9.51
N LEU A 65 -7.02 -7.64 -10.36
CA LEU A 65 -8.39 -7.90 -9.89
C LEU A 65 -8.49 -9.21 -9.10
N LYS A 66 -7.89 -10.28 -9.62
CA LYS A 66 -7.88 -11.59 -8.96
C LYS A 66 -7.12 -11.56 -7.63
N LEU A 67 -6.01 -10.83 -7.56
CA LEU A 67 -5.27 -10.68 -6.31
C LEU A 67 -6.04 -9.88 -5.26
N LYS A 68 -6.80 -8.87 -5.68
CA LYS A 68 -7.71 -8.13 -4.80
C LYS A 68 -8.87 -8.99 -4.27
N ASP A 69 -9.32 -9.99 -5.04
CA ASP A 69 -10.32 -10.97 -4.59
C ASP A 69 -9.73 -11.98 -3.60
N LEU A 70 -8.46 -12.35 -3.76
CA LEU A 70 -7.76 -13.33 -2.91
C LEU A 70 -7.21 -12.72 -1.62
N PHE A 71 -6.78 -11.47 -1.68
CA PHE A 71 -6.15 -10.74 -0.58
C PHE A 71 -6.77 -9.36 -0.46
N THR A 72 -7.56 -9.17 0.60
CA THR A 72 -8.13 -7.86 0.93
C THR A 72 -6.99 -6.88 1.22
N ASP A 73 -5.97 -7.31 1.97
CA ASP A 73 -4.78 -6.53 2.29
C ASP A 73 -3.70 -6.63 1.19
N GLY A 74 -3.39 -5.50 0.56
CA GLY A 74 -2.34 -5.42 -0.46
C GLY A 74 -0.92 -5.62 0.09
N GLU A 75 -0.66 -5.29 1.35
CA GLU A 75 0.63 -5.57 2.00
C GLU A 75 0.80 -7.07 2.24
N GLU A 76 -0.26 -7.74 2.69
CA GLU A 76 -0.30 -9.19 2.81
C GLU A 76 -0.10 -9.85 1.44
N ALA A 77 -0.78 -9.36 0.40
CA ALA A 77 -0.60 -9.87 -0.96
C ALA A 77 0.87 -9.81 -1.38
N MET A 78 1.52 -8.65 -1.27
CA MET A 78 2.92 -8.48 -1.67
C MET A 78 3.90 -9.37 -0.87
N GLN A 79 3.59 -9.71 0.38
CA GLN A 79 4.44 -10.56 1.22
C GLN A 79 4.14 -12.06 1.07
N LYS A 80 2.89 -12.42 0.81
CA LYS A 80 2.40 -13.81 0.80
C LYS A 80 2.09 -14.36 -0.58
N LEU A 81 2.25 -13.55 -1.63
CA LEU A 81 2.23 -14.00 -3.02
C LEU A 81 3.24 -15.13 -3.20
N THR A 82 2.75 -16.36 -3.13
CA THR A 82 3.53 -17.54 -3.44
C THR A 82 3.51 -17.78 -4.94
N ASP A 83 4.59 -18.36 -5.48
CA ASP A 83 4.68 -18.73 -6.90
C ASP A 83 3.48 -19.60 -7.36
N VAL A 84 2.88 -20.37 -6.44
CA VAL A 84 1.70 -21.19 -6.70
C VAL A 84 0.44 -20.34 -6.90
N GLN A 85 0.23 -19.31 -6.09
CA GLN A 85 -0.91 -18.41 -6.24
C GLN A 85 -0.75 -17.50 -7.45
N ILE A 86 0.48 -17.08 -7.74
CA ILE A 86 0.82 -16.39 -8.98
C ILE A 86 0.46 -17.28 -10.18
N ALA A 87 0.95 -18.51 -10.24
CA ALA A 87 0.65 -19.43 -11.34
C ALA A 87 -0.86 -19.69 -11.52
N SER A 88 -1.63 -19.75 -10.42
CA SER A 88 -3.08 -19.89 -10.49
C SER A 88 -3.76 -18.65 -11.08
N VAL A 89 -3.29 -17.46 -10.73
CA VAL A 89 -3.81 -16.19 -11.26
C VAL A 89 -3.39 -16.01 -12.73
N GLU A 90 -2.15 -16.35 -13.06
CA GLU A 90 -1.63 -16.31 -14.44
C GLU A 90 -2.41 -17.29 -15.36
N ALA A 91 -2.72 -18.50 -14.88
CA ALA A 91 -3.54 -19.45 -15.62
C ALA A 91 -4.97 -18.96 -15.88
N ASP A 92 -5.54 -18.20 -14.95
CA ASP A 92 -6.88 -17.61 -15.09
C ASP A 92 -6.89 -16.43 -16.08
N CYS A 93 -5.77 -15.69 -16.17
CA CYS A 93 -5.65 -14.48 -16.97
C CYS A 93 -5.01 -14.69 -18.37
N SER A 94 -4.52 -15.90 -18.67
CA SER A 94 -3.86 -16.26 -19.95
C SER A 94 -4.82 -16.78 -21.04
N ARG A 95 -6.09 -16.38 -20.99
CA ARG A 95 -7.14 -16.83 -21.94
C ARG A 95 -7.43 -15.86 -23.07
#